data_AF-A0A8S2JZH1-F1
#
_entry.id   AF-A0A8S2JZH1-F1
#
_cell.length_a   1.000
_cell.length_b   1.000
_cell.length_c   1.000
_cell.angle_alpha   90.00
_cell.angle_beta   90.00
_cell.angle_gamma   90.00
#
_symmetry.space_group_name_H-M   'P 1'
#
loop_
_entity.id
_entity.type
_entity.pdbx_description
1 polymer ?
#
loop_
_entity_poly.entity_id
_entity_poly.type
_entity_poly.pdbx_seq_one_letter_code
_entity_poly.pdbx_strand_id
1 'polypeptide(L)'
;MKYNVMDFGMKPGTRCTVKKIDFLDENNKKKVVNCYFTSGPDKDMSRELLNIALDLGCKVPAGCKLAELQEIVKQHQAFKQITKLEKLGIKYGVKIIFGPKYHCELNAIEGMWCYMTGYTRKNSDQTFNRMLLLIQGGKINFDQKQTRNANMSHTHTPNDPMAAVSAVASVLG
;
A
#
# COMPACT_ATOMS: atom_id res chain seq x y z
N MET A 1 -30.34 -28.24 -10.36
CA MET A 1 -29.56 -28.70 -9.18
C MET A 1 -29.75 -27.68 -8.06
N LYS A 2 -30.21 -28.11 -6.88
CA LYS A 2 -30.46 -27.27 -5.71
C LYS A 2 -29.14 -27.07 -4.97
N TYR A 3 -28.65 -25.83 -4.86
CA TYR A 3 -27.57 -25.50 -3.95
C TYR A 3 -28.10 -25.58 -2.51
N ASN A 4 -27.44 -26.36 -1.65
CA ASN A 4 -27.80 -26.42 -0.24
C ASN A 4 -27.06 -25.29 0.49
N VAL A 5 -27.84 -24.36 1.02
CA VAL A 5 -27.43 -23.21 1.84
C VAL A 5 -26.54 -23.65 3.03
N MET A 6 -26.70 -24.89 3.49
CA MET A 6 -25.88 -25.47 4.56
C MET A 6 -24.41 -25.76 4.17
N ASP A 7 -24.07 -25.76 2.88
CA ASP A 7 -22.74 -26.18 2.41
C ASP A 7 -21.69 -25.05 2.49
N PHE A 8 -22.10 -23.79 2.70
CA PHE A 8 -21.22 -22.62 2.55
C PHE A 8 -20.83 -21.89 3.83
N GLY A 9 -21.04 -22.55 4.97
CA GLY A 9 -20.42 -22.15 6.22
C GLY A 9 -21.29 -21.21 7.04
N MET A 10 -21.48 -21.65 8.29
CA MET A 10 -22.11 -20.93 9.39
C MET A 10 -23.59 -20.63 9.18
N LYS A 11 -24.46 -21.31 9.95
CA LYS A 11 -25.90 -21.03 10.00
C LYS A 11 -26.15 -19.52 10.15
N PRO A 12 -27.23 -18.98 9.55
CA PRO A 12 -27.71 -17.64 9.86
C PRO A 12 -27.69 -17.42 11.38
N GLY A 13 -27.02 -16.36 11.83
CA GLY A 13 -26.85 -16.03 13.26
C GLY A 13 -25.46 -16.27 13.85
N THR A 14 -24.50 -16.77 13.07
CA THR A 14 -23.12 -16.88 13.54
C THR A 14 -22.41 -15.51 13.46
N ARG A 15 -21.77 -15.06 14.56
CA ARG A 15 -21.28 -13.67 14.69
C ARG A 15 -20.22 -13.32 13.62
N CYS A 16 -20.60 -12.50 12.65
CA CYS A 16 -19.63 -11.74 11.85
C CYS A 16 -19.07 -10.59 12.73
N THR A 17 -17.75 -10.39 12.78
CA THR A 17 -17.17 -9.27 13.56
C THR A 17 -17.36 -7.92 12.85
N VAL A 18 -17.77 -7.94 11.59
CA VAL A 18 -17.87 -6.77 10.72
C VAL A 18 -19.33 -6.51 10.37
N LYS A 19 -19.84 -5.31 10.66
CA LYS A 19 -21.25 -4.94 10.37
C LYS A 19 -21.50 -4.63 8.89
N LYS A 20 -20.53 -3.96 8.25
CA LYS A 20 -20.60 -3.50 6.88
C LYS A 20 -19.21 -3.40 6.26
N ILE A 21 -19.14 -3.56 4.96
CA ILE A 21 -17.94 -3.39 4.15
C ILE A 21 -18.14 -2.17 3.26
N ASP A 22 -17.36 -1.12 3.53
CA ASP A 22 -17.33 0.10 2.72
C ASP A 22 -16.19 -0.03 1.69
N PHE A 23 -16.49 0.07 0.40
CA PHE A 23 -15.49 0.05 -0.66
C PHE A 23 -15.78 1.06 -1.77
N LEU A 24 -14.79 1.33 -2.61
CA LEU A 24 -14.95 2.11 -3.84
C LEU A 24 -15.05 1.11 -4.99
N ASP A 25 -16.04 1.28 -5.87
CA ASP A 25 -16.11 0.51 -7.10
C ASP A 25 -15.11 1.03 -8.16
N GLU A 26 -15.09 0.38 -9.32
CA GLU A 26 -14.24 0.73 -10.47
C GLU A 26 -14.43 2.19 -10.95
N ASN A 27 -15.56 2.82 -10.60
CA ASN A 27 -15.90 4.20 -10.95
C ASN A 27 -15.65 5.19 -9.79
N ASN A 28 -14.88 4.79 -8.77
CA ASN A 28 -14.64 5.56 -7.55
C ASN A 28 -15.91 5.94 -6.76
N LYS A 29 -17.03 5.23 -6.98
CA LYS A 29 -18.26 5.44 -6.23
C LYS A 29 -18.24 4.61 -4.95
N LYS A 30 -18.60 5.23 -3.84
CA LYS A 30 -18.71 4.54 -2.55
C LYS A 30 -19.87 3.55 -2.57
N LYS A 31 -19.56 2.27 -2.38
CA LYS A 31 -20.52 1.19 -2.16
C LYS A 31 -20.38 0.64 -0.76
N VAL A 32 -21.51 0.17 -0.23
CA VAL A 32 -21.61 -0.42 1.10
C VAL A 32 -22.32 -1.76 0.95
N VAL A 33 -21.69 -2.82 1.45
CA VAL A 33 -22.31 -4.15 1.53
C VAL A 33 -22.52 -4.47 2.99
N ASN A 34 -23.75 -4.77 3.37
CA ASN A 34 -24.10 -5.16 4.73
C ASN A 34 -23.80 -6.64 4.93
N CYS A 35 -23.13 -6.97 6.02
CA CYS A 35 -22.87 -8.36 6.42
C CYS A 35 -24.06 -9.01 7.12
N TYR A 36 -25.15 -8.27 7.30
CA TYR A 36 -26.37 -8.66 8.01
C TYR A 36 -27.60 -8.31 7.19
N PHE A 37 -28.68 -9.07 7.38
CA PHE A 37 -29.97 -8.71 6.79
C PHE A 37 -30.52 -7.46 7.49
N THR A 38 -30.79 -6.41 6.70
CA THR A 38 -31.35 -5.14 7.21
C THR A 38 -32.86 -5.18 7.38
N SER A 39 -33.54 -6.16 6.79
CA SER A 39 -34.99 -6.30 6.75
C SER A 39 -35.39 -7.76 6.48
N GLY A 40 -36.60 -8.15 6.87
CA GLY A 40 -37.15 -9.49 6.66
C GLY A 40 -37.13 -10.37 7.92
N PRO A 41 -37.52 -11.65 7.80
CA PRO A 41 -37.57 -12.59 8.92
C PRO A 41 -36.20 -12.88 9.53
N ASP A 42 -35.13 -12.71 8.76
CA ASP A 42 -33.74 -12.97 9.17
C ASP A 42 -33.00 -11.70 9.61
N LYS A 43 -33.72 -10.63 9.97
CA LYS A 43 -33.13 -9.36 10.40
C LYS A 43 -32.10 -9.58 11.52
N ASP A 44 -30.97 -8.88 11.44
CA ASP A 44 -29.84 -8.98 12.37
C ASP A 44 -29.10 -10.34 12.35
N MET A 45 -29.50 -11.27 11.47
CA MET A 45 -28.70 -12.46 11.18
C MET A 45 -27.63 -12.16 10.14
N SER A 46 -26.47 -12.81 10.32
CA SER A 46 -25.35 -12.71 9.39
C SER A 46 -25.71 -13.28 8.03
N ARG A 47 -25.28 -12.57 6.98
CA ARG A 47 -25.43 -13.02 5.60
C ARG A 47 -24.29 -13.97 5.27
N GLU A 48 -24.63 -15.05 4.59
CA GLU A 48 -23.67 -16.03 4.11
C GLU A 48 -22.72 -15.42 3.07
N LEU A 49 -21.52 -16.01 2.98
CA LEU A 49 -20.47 -15.55 2.06
C LEU A 49 -20.93 -15.55 0.61
N LEU A 50 -21.80 -16.49 0.21
CA LEU A 50 -22.37 -16.56 -1.14
C LEU A 50 -23.22 -15.32 -1.45
N ASN A 51 -24.09 -14.91 -0.54
CA ASN A 51 -24.92 -13.71 -0.72
C ASN A 51 -24.07 -12.45 -0.80
N ILE A 52 -23.00 -12.38 0.01
CA ILE A 52 -22.04 -11.27 -0.05
C ILE A 52 -21.30 -11.28 -1.39
N ALA A 53 -20.85 -12.43 -1.89
CA ALA A 53 -20.17 -12.55 -3.18
C ALA A 53 -21.07 -12.11 -4.35
N LEU A 54 -22.35 -12.49 -4.33
CA LEU A 54 -23.32 -12.08 -5.35
C LEU A 54 -23.61 -10.58 -5.32
N ASP A 55 -23.75 -9.97 -4.14
CA ASP A 55 -23.91 -8.51 -3.99
C ASP A 55 -22.70 -7.71 -4.49
N LEU A 56 -21.51 -8.30 -4.35
CA LEU A 56 -20.27 -7.73 -4.89
C LEU A 56 -20.16 -7.90 -6.41
N GLY A 57 -21.07 -8.65 -7.04
CA GLY A 57 -21.06 -8.94 -8.48
C GLY A 57 -20.02 -9.98 -8.89
N CYS A 58 -19.51 -10.77 -7.95
CA CYS A 58 -18.54 -11.82 -8.24
C CYS A 58 -19.20 -12.94 -9.07
N LYS A 59 -18.52 -13.40 -10.12
CA LYS A 59 -18.96 -14.56 -10.90
C LYS A 59 -18.62 -15.84 -10.12
N VAL A 60 -19.61 -16.38 -9.41
CA VAL A 60 -19.46 -17.62 -8.63
C VAL A 60 -19.87 -18.82 -9.50
N PRO A 61 -18.96 -19.79 -9.75
CA PRO A 61 -19.30 -20.98 -10.52
C PRO A 61 -20.27 -21.91 -9.77
N ALA A 62 -21.10 -22.61 -10.53
CA ALA A 62 -22.03 -23.62 -10.02
C ALA A 62 -21.27 -24.75 -9.29
N GLY A 63 -21.55 -24.96 -8.01
CA GLY A 63 -20.91 -26.02 -7.21
C GLY A 63 -19.52 -25.66 -6.67
N CYS A 64 -19.14 -24.37 -6.72
CA CYS A 64 -17.96 -23.80 -6.06
C CYS A 64 -17.80 -24.36 -4.64
N LYS A 65 -16.58 -24.67 -4.19
CA LYS A 65 -16.32 -25.01 -2.77
C LYS A 65 -16.13 -23.75 -1.93
N LEU A 66 -16.27 -23.84 -0.60
CA LEU A 66 -16.05 -22.70 0.30
C LEU A 66 -14.66 -22.06 0.14
N ALA A 67 -13.61 -22.87 -0.03
CA ALA A 67 -12.25 -22.37 -0.24
C ALA A 67 -12.10 -21.56 -1.54
N GLU A 68 -12.74 -22.02 -2.62
CA GLU A 68 -12.76 -21.32 -3.91
C GLU A 68 -13.57 -20.02 -3.80
N LEU A 69 -14.69 -20.04 -3.08
CA LEU A 69 -15.51 -18.86 -2.82
C LEU A 69 -14.73 -17.80 -2.03
N GLN A 70 -13.96 -18.23 -1.02
CA GLN A 70 -13.08 -17.33 -0.26
C GLN A 70 -12.02 -16.69 -1.16
N GLU A 71 -11.39 -17.45 -2.07
CA GLU A 71 -10.40 -16.89 -3.00
C GLU A 71 -11.03 -15.89 -3.97
N ILE A 72 -12.21 -16.20 -4.55
CA ILE A 72 -12.93 -15.27 -5.42
C ILE A 72 -13.22 -13.95 -4.69
N VAL A 73 -13.70 -14.04 -3.44
CA VAL A 73 -14.05 -12.86 -2.64
C VAL A 73 -12.81 -12.07 -2.22
N LYS A 74 -11.70 -12.72 -1.85
CA LYS A 74 -10.44 -12.05 -1.50
C LYS A 74 -9.87 -11.20 -2.64
N GLN A 75 -10.04 -11.64 -3.89
CA GLN A 75 -9.57 -10.91 -5.07
C GLN A 75 -10.38 -9.64 -5.36
N HIS A 76 -11.60 -9.53 -4.81
CA HIS A 76 -12.48 -8.39 -5.02
C HIS A 76 -11.91 -7.12 -4.36
N GLN A 77 -12.09 -5.96 -5.01
CA GLN A 77 -11.58 -4.67 -4.53
C GLN A 77 -12.08 -4.31 -3.12
N ALA A 78 -13.25 -4.81 -2.73
CA ALA A 78 -13.79 -4.64 -1.38
C ALA A 78 -12.92 -5.26 -0.28
N PHE A 79 -12.13 -6.29 -0.61
CA PHE A 79 -11.24 -6.99 0.31
C PHE A 79 -9.76 -6.74 0.04
N LYS A 80 -9.41 -6.16 -1.11
CA LYS A 80 -8.09 -5.57 -1.34
C LYS A 80 -7.92 -4.39 -0.38
N GLN A 81 -7.11 -4.57 0.66
CA GLN A 81 -6.81 -3.51 1.61
C GLN A 81 -5.94 -2.45 0.93
N ILE A 82 -6.59 -1.47 0.30
CA ILE A 82 -5.91 -0.25 -0.14
C ILE A 82 -5.75 0.64 1.09
N THR A 83 -4.52 0.86 1.52
CA THR A 83 -4.22 1.68 2.70
C THR A 83 -4.64 3.14 2.46
N LYS A 84 -4.90 3.90 3.53
CA LYS A 84 -5.20 5.34 3.41
C LYS A 84 -4.09 6.10 2.67
N LEU A 85 -2.84 5.67 2.87
CA LEU A 85 -1.67 6.25 2.23
C LEU A 85 -1.64 5.93 0.73
N GLU A 86 -2.01 4.70 0.35
CA GLU A 86 -2.13 4.32 -1.06
C GLU A 86 -3.19 5.13 -1.80
N LYS A 87 -4.36 5.35 -1.16
CA LYS A 87 -5.40 6.23 -1.71
C LYS A 87 -4.90 7.66 -1.90
N LEU A 88 -4.12 8.17 -0.95
CA LEU A 88 -3.53 9.51 -1.05
C LEU A 88 -2.52 9.59 -2.19
N GLY A 89 -1.67 8.57 -2.34
CA GLY A 89 -0.71 8.48 -3.43
C GLY A 89 -1.38 8.52 -4.80
N ILE A 90 -2.42 7.69 -4.99
CA ILE A 90 -3.21 7.67 -6.23
C ILE A 90 -3.84 9.05 -6.51
N LYS A 91 -4.42 9.72 -5.48
CA LYS A 91 -5.04 11.04 -5.63
C LYS A 91 -4.08 12.10 -6.19
N TYR A 92 -2.80 12.04 -5.82
CA TYR A 92 -1.78 13.00 -6.25
C TYR A 92 -0.89 12.47 -7.39
N GLY A 93 -1.27 11.36 -8.06
CA GLY A 93 -0.49 10.78 -9.15
C GLY A 93 0.86 10.20 -8.72
N VAL A 94 1.04 9.90 -7.43
CA VAL A 94 2.27 9.32 -6.88
C VAL A 94 2.28 7.83 -7.15
N LYS A 95 3.29 7.36 -7.89
CA LYS A 95 3.53 5.94 -8.12
C LYS A 95 4.11 5.30 -6.86
N ILE A 96 3.43 4.27 -6.36
CA ILE A 96 3.87 3.51 -5.19
C ILE A 96 4.70 2.34 -5.68
N ILE A 97 5.92 2.22 -5.16
CA ILE A 97 6.85 1.15 -5.49
C ILE A 97 6.95 0.23 -4.29
N PHE A 98 6.85 -1.07 -4.53
CA PHE A 98 7.01 -2.07 -3.48
C PHE A 98 8.51 -2.24 -3.16
N GLY A 99 8.88 -1.99 -1.91
CA GLY A 99 10.22 -2.31 -1.39
C GLY A 99 10.18 -3.64 -0.63
N PRO A 100 11.15 -4.54 -0.83
CA PRO A 100 11.23 -5.78 -0.05
C PRO A 100 11.59 -5.46 1.42
N LYS A 101 11.07 -6.27 2.34
CA LYS A 101 11.30 -6.06 3.79
C LYS A 101 12.75 -6.32 4.14
N TYR A 102 13.30 -5.51 5.06
CA TYR A 102 14.67 -5.66 5.59
C TYR A 102 15.81 -5.44 4.58
N HIS A 103 15.53 -4.73 3.49
CA HIS A 103 16.53 -4.36 2.47
C HIS A 103 16.71 -2.84 2.43
N CYS A 104 17.38 -2.27 3.44
CA CYS A 104 17.61 -0.83 3.53
C CYS A 104 18.51 -0.32 2.40
N GLU A 105 19.36 -1.18 1.83
CA GLU A 105 20.23 -0.89 0.68
C GLU A 105 19.46 -0.52 -0.60
N LEU A 106 18.20 -0.95 -0.71
CA LEU A 106 17.34 -0.63 -1.85
C LEU A 106 16.50 0.64 -1.63
N ASN A 107 16.57 1.23 -0.44
CA ASN A 107 15.86 2.47 -0.11
C ASN A 107 16.80 3.67 -0.30
N ALA A 108 16.55 4.48 -1.33
CA ALA A 108 17.37 5.65 -1.64
C ALA A 108 17.48 6.64 -0.46
N ILE A 109 16.44 6.72 0.38
CA ILE A 109 16.44 7.58 1.58
C ILE A 109 17.48 7.09 2.61
N GLU A 110 17.66 5.79 2.75
CA GLU A 110 18.67 5.22 3.66
C GLU A 110 20.09 5.56 3.20
N GLY A 111 20.34 5.56 1.89
CA GLY A 111 21.61 6.02 1.33
C GLY A 111 21.89 7.49 1.66
N MET A 112 20.88 8.36 1.50
CA MET A 112 20.97 9.77 1.90
C MET A 112 21.20 9.92 3.41
N TRP A 113 20.45 9.20 4.24
CA TRP A 113 20.60 9.25 5.70
C TRP A 113 21.95 8.73 6.17
N CYS A 114 22.47 7.65 5.59
CA CYS A 114 23.80 7.13 5.90
C CYS A 114 24.87 8.21 5.68
N TYR A 115 24.77 8.97 4.58
CA TYR A 115 25.67 10.08 4.31
C TYR A 115 25.53 11.22 5.33
N MET A 116 24.30 11.69 5.53
CA MET A 116 24.00 12.81 6.43
C MET A 116 24.39 12.49 7.88
N THR A 117 24.13 11.27 8.34
CA THR A 117 24.52 10.84 9.69
C THR A 117 26.04 10.78 9.85
N GLY A 118 26.78 10.39 8.81
CA GLY A 118 28.25 10.50 8.78
C GLY A 118 28.75 11.95 8.94
N TYR A 119 28.11 12.90 8.26
CA TYR A 119 28.41 14.33 8.42
C TYR A 119 28.09 14.82 9.83
N THR A 120 26.88 14.53 10.33
CA THR A 120 26.44 14.96 11.66
C THR A 120 27.35 14.40 12.75
N ARG A 121 27.70 13.10 12.71
CA ARG A 121 28.59 12.46 13.70
C ARG A 121 29.95 13.14 13.80
N LYS A 122 30.53 13.57 12.68
CA LYS A 122 31.85 14.24 12.64
C LYS A 122 31.83 15.66 13.21
N ASN A 123 30.67 16.32 13.22
CA ASN A 123 30.55 17.74 13.54
C ASN A 123 29.69 18.01 14.79
N SER A 124 29.21 16.95 15.45
CA SER A 124 28.30 17.01 16.60
C SER A 124 29.02 17.34 17.88
N ASP A 125 28.41 18.21 18.69
CA ASP A 125 28.76 18.49 20.09
C ASP A 125 27.76 17.86 21.07
N GLN A 126 26.90 16.95 20.57
CA GLN A 126 25.82 16.27 21.30
C GLN A 126 24.72 17.18 21.86
N THR A 127 24.61 18.43 21.39
CA THR A 127 23.48 19.29 21.74
C THR A 127 22.36 19.20 20.70
N PHE A 128 21.11 19.31 21.16
CA PHE A 128 19.94 19.26 20.29
C PHE A 128 19.93 20.39 19.25
N ASN A 129 20.26 21.62 19.66
CA ASN A 129 20.29 22.79 18.77
C ASN A 129 21.34 22.63 17.67
N ARG A 130 22.54 22.13 18.02
CA ARG A 130 23.57 21.83 17.03
C ARG A 130 23.13 20.72 16.09
N MET A 131 22.49 19.67 16.60
CA MET A 131 21.98 18.58 15.77
C MET A 131 21.03 19.09 14.69
N LEU A 132 20.11 19.99 15.00
CA LEU A 132 19.20 20.58 14.01
C LEU A 132 19.95 21.35 12.91
N LEU A 133 20.96 22.14 13.29
CA LEU A 133 21.81 22.85 12.33
C LEU A 133 22.62 21.88 11.45
N LEU A 134 23.14 20.80 12.04
CA LEU A 134 23.94 19.81 11.31
C LEU A 134 23.12 18.96 10.37
N ILE A 135 21.85 18.68 10.66
CA ILE A 135 20.94 18.00 9.73
C ILE A 135 20.77 18.84 8.46
N GLN A 136 20.55 20.16 8.60
CA GLN A 136 20.48 21.06 7.45
C GLN A 136 21.81 21.12 6.69
N GLY A 137 22.93 21.26 7.42
CA GLY A 137 24.27 21.28 6.82
C GLY A 137 24.62 19.98 6.09
N GLY A 138 24.22 18.83 6.64
CA GLY A 138 24.42 17.52 6.03
C GLY A 138 23.64 17.35 4.73
N LYS A 139 22.41 17.89 4.65
CA LYS A 139 21.62 17.91 3.42
C LYS A 139 22.30 18.76 2.34
N ILE A 140 22.69 19.99 2.67
CA ILE A 140 23.40 20.88 1.73
C ILE A 140 24.70 20.24 1.23
N ASN A 141 25.45 19.58 2.12
CA ASN A 141 26.68 18.89 1.76
C ASN A 141 26.44 17.70 0.82
N PHE A 142 25.36 16.94 1.04
CA PHE A 142 24.95 15.85 0.15
C PHE A 142 24.57 16.37 -1.23
N ASP A 143 23.75 17.42 -1.31
CA ASP A 143 23.31 18.02 -2.57
C ASP A 143 24.51 18.51 -3.40
N GLN A 144 25.44 19.24 -2.76
CA GLN A 144 26.68 19.69 -3.42
C GLN A 144 27.54 18.53 -3.95
N LYS A 145 27.61 17.42 -3.22
CA LYS A 145 28.36 16.23 -3.66
C LYS A 145 27.67 15.56 -4.84
N GLN A 146 26.35 15.46 -4.85
CA GLN A 146 25.60 14.90 -5.97
C GLN A 146 25.73 15.76 -7.23
N THR A 147 25.65 17.09 -7.12
CA THR A 147 25.89 18.00 -8.25
C THR A 147 27.31 17.84 -8.82
N ARG A 148 28.32 17.71 -7.95
CA ARG A 148 29.70 17.45 -8.40
C ARG A 148 29.84 16.10 -9.12
N ASN A 149 29.20 15.06 -8.61
CA ASN A 149 29.24 13.72 -9.22
C ASN A 149 28.50 13.68 -10.56
N ALA A 150 27.36 14.36 -10.68
CA ALA A 150 26.62 14.48 -11.95
C ALA A 150 27.42 15.26 -13.01
N ASN A 151 28.13 16.32 -12.59
CA ASN A 151 29.00 17.08 -13.49
C ASN A 151 30.25 16.27 -13.94
N MET A 152 30.69 15.29 -13.14
CA MET A 152 31.78 14.37 -13.51
C MET A 152 31.30 13.16 -14.33
N SER A 153 30.03 12.74 -14.25
CA SER A 153 29.51 11.61 -15.04
C SER A 153 29.18 11.99 -16.48
N HIS A 154 29.07 13.28 -16.80
CA HIS A 154 28.95 13.76 -18.19
C HIS A 154 30.24 13.57 -19.04
N THR A 155 31.33 13.07 -18.45
CA THR A 155 32.57 12.73 -19.19
C THR A 155 32.80 11.24 -19.39
N HIS A 156 31.86 10.35 -19.01
CA HIS A 156 32.01 8.90 -19.25
C HIS A 156 30.78 8.22 -19.86
N THR A 157 31.09 7.34 -20.81
CA THR A 157 30.20 6.58 -21.71
C THR A 157 29.18 5.69 -20.98
N PRO A 158 28.03 5.40 -21.59
CA PRO A 158 26.86 4.83 -20.93
C PRO A 158 26.99 3.31 -20.82
N ASN A 159 27.46 2.78 -19.69
CA ASN A 159 27.32 1.36 -19.37
C ASN A 159 27.44 1.06 -17.86
N ASP A 160 27.01 1.98 -16.99
CA ASP A 160 27.06 1.78 -15.53
C ASP A 160 25.65 1.84 -14.89
N PRO A 161 25.16 0.77 -14.23
CA PRO A 161 23.84 0.69 -13.62
C PRO A 161 23.59 1.68 -12.46
N MET A 162 24.61 2.40 -11.99
CA MET A 162 24.48 3.46 -10.97
C MET A 162 23.80 4.76 -11.46
N ALA A 163 23.57 4.92 -12.77
CA ALA A 163 22.91 6.10 -13.33
C ALA A 163 21.45 6.31 -12.84
N ALA A 164 20.81 5.26 -12.31
CA ALA A 164 19.42 5.32 -11.86
C ALA A 164 19.17 6.24 -10.65
N VAL A 165 20.19 6.52 -9.83
CA VAL A 165 20.04 7.36 -8.63
C VAL A 165 19.99 8.85 -8.98
N SER A 166 20.62 9.27 -10.10
CA SER A 166 20.69 10.68 -10.50
C SER A 166 19.38 11.20 -11.12
N ALA A 167 18.54 10.33 -11.67
CA ALA A 167 17.30 10.73 -12.35
C ALA A 167 16.18 11.14 -11.37
N VAL A 168 16.20 10.64 -10.14
CA VAL A 168 15.13 10.89 -9.15
C VAL A 168 15.20 12.30 -8.54
N ALA A 169 16.40 12.90 -8.47
CA ALA A 169 16.59 14.22 -7.89
C ALA A 169 16.05 15.37 -8.76
N SER A 170 15.83 15.15 -10.06
CA SER A 170 15.39 16.21 -11.00
C SER A 170 13.86 16.34 -11.11
N VAL A 171 13.10 15.39 -10.58
CA VAL A 171 11.62 15.34 -10.73
C VAL A 171 10.89 15.87 -9.49
N LEU A 172 11.60 16.15 -8.39
CA LEU A 172 11.03 16.63 -7.13
C LEU A 172 11.41 18.09 -6.78
N GLY A 173 11.81 18.87 -7.80
CA GLY A 173 11.92 20.33 -7.70
C GLY A 173 10.55 20.99 -7.59
#